data_AF-A0AAN6JXR0-F1
#
_entry.id   AF-A0AAN6JXR0-F1
#
_cell.length_a   1.000
_cell.length_b   1.000
_cell.length_c   1.000
_cell.angle_alpha   90.00
_cell.angle_beta   90.00
_cell.angle_gamma   90.00
#
_symmetry.space_group_name_H-M   'P 1'
#
loop_
_entity.id
_entity.type
_entity.pdbx_description
1 polymer ?
#
loop_
_entity_poly.entity_id
_entity_poly.type
_entity_poly.pdbx_seq_one_letter_code
_entity_poly.pdbx_strand_id
1 'polypeptide(L)'
;YWRRHLFVLVLFDERLEDILAVLREESRRKGRDLTFEQLFISAPGSELAKELVKAIVNRNIANGSNVDGVAEALRRRCGSFCSADDVVIFKAQEQVKRASEAGGQSETGRVLLNESQRLFQKVAGA
;
A
#
# COMPACT_ATOMS: atom_id res chain seq x y z
N TYR A 1 8.55 -6.73 18.21
CA TYR A 1 8.68 -5.33 18.67
C TYR A 1 9.42 -4.42 17.68
N TRP A 2 10.67 -4.69 17.29
CA TRP A 2 11.45 -3.84 16.36
C TRP A 2 10.78 -3.49 15.01
N ARG A 3 10.08 -4.44 14.36
CA ARG A 3 9.40 -4.20 13.07
C ARG A 3 8.28 -3.15 13.13
N ARG A 4 7.56 -3.08 14.25
CA ARG A 4 6.45 -2.13 14.43
C ARG A 4 6.95 -0.70 14.73
N HIS A 5 8.16 -0.54 15.28
CA HIS A 5 8.81 0.78 15.40
C HIS A 5 9.24 1.32 14.02
N LEU A 6 9.66 0.42 13.13
CA LEU A 6 10.07 0.76 11.77
C LEU A 6 8.90 1.21 10.89
N PHE A 7 7.69 0.71 11.16
CA PHE A 7 6.45 1.18 10.53
C PHE A 7 6.15 2.66 10.85
N VAL A 8 6.36 3.05 12.11
CA VAL A 8 6.16 4.43 12.56
C VAL A 8 7.10 5.39 11.82
N LEU A 9 8.36 5.00 11.63
CA LEU A 9 9.32 5.79 10.85
C LEU A 9 8.89 5.96 9.38
N VAL A 10 8.39 4.90 8.75
CA VAL A 10 7.86 4.98 7.37
C VAL A 10 6.63 5.90 7.29
N LEU A 11 5.74 5.88 8.29
CA LEU A 11 4.60 6.80 8.35
C LEU A 11 5.04 8.27 8.42
N PHE A 12 6.13 8.56 9.15
CA PHE A 12 6.67 9.91 9.23
C PHE A 12 7.36 10.35 7.94
N ASP A 13 8.04 9.44 7.25
CA ASP A 13 8.68 9.72 5.95
C ASP A 13 7.65 10.10 4.86
N GLU A 14 6.42 9.57 4.95
CA GLU A 14 5.37 9.69 3.91
C GLU A 14 4.33 10.81 4.18
N ARG A 15 4.59 11.72 5.13
CA ARG A 15 3.66 12.78 5.58
C ARG A 15 2.30 12.24 6.03
N LEU A 16 2.22 11.86 7.31
CA LEU A 16 1.04 11.26 7.93
C LEU A 16 -0.30 11.98 7.66
N GLU A 17 -0.30 13.31 7.59
CA GLU A 17 -1.52 14.11 7.34
C GLU A 17 -2.17 13.79 6.00
N ASP A 18 -1.35 13.64 4.95
CA ASP A 18 -1.82 13.34 3.60
C ASP A 18 -2.38 11.91 3.52
N ILE A 19 -1.77 10.97 4.25
CA ILE A 19 -2.25 9.59 4.36
C ILE A 19 -3.59 9.57 5.08
N LEU A 20 -3.73 10.27 6.21
CA LEU A 20 -4.98 10.35 6.96
C LEU A 20 -6.11 11.00 6.12
N ALA A 21 -5.77 11.95 5.23
CA ALA A 21 -6.74 12.60 4.35
C ALA A 21 -7.39 11.63 3.36
N VAL A 22 -6.66 10.62 2.86
CA VAL A 22 -7.19 9.65 1.90
C VAL A 22 -7.92 8.46 2.55
N LEU A 23 -7.83 8.30 3.87
CA LEU A 23 -8.59 7.29 4.60
C LEU A 23 -10.09 7.62 4.66
N ARG A 24 -10.90 6.58 4.82
CA ARG A 24 -12.33 6.71 5.19
C ARG A 24 -12.47 7.41 6.54
N GLU A 25 -13.60 8.08 6.75
CA GLU A 25 -13.81 8.90 7.95
C GLU A 25 -13.63 8.10 9.26
N GLU A 26 -14.14 6.88 9.31
CA GLU A 26 -14.00 6.00 10.47
C GLU A 26 -12.52 5.66 10.75
N SER A 27 -11.79 5.20 9.73
CA SER A 27 -10.36 4.87 9.85
C SER A 27 -9.52 6.10 10.18
N ARG A 28 -9.89 7.27 9.65
CA ARG A 28 -9.24 8.55 9.95
C ARG A 28 -9.41 8.95 11.41
N ARG A 29 -10.61 8.79 11.98
CA ARG A 29 -10.85 9.02 13.42
C ARG A 29 -10.01 8.07 14.27
N LYS A 30 -10.08 6.76 13.97
CA LYS A 30 -9.27 5.74 14.63
C LYS A 30 -7.77 6.01 14.54
N GLY A 31 -7.30 6.53 13.40
CA GLY A 31 -5.89 6.91 13.19
C GLY A 31 -5.43 8.09 14.04
N ARG A 32 -6.33 9.05 14.34
CA ARG A 32 -6.02 10.18 15.24
C ARG A 32 -5.94 9.75 16.71
N ASP A 33 -6.78 8.80 17.10
CA ASP A 33 -6.84 8.28 18.47
C ASP A 33 -5.87 7.11 18.71
N LEU A 34 -5.15 6.68 17.67
CA LEU A 34 -4.30 5.50 17.71
C LEU A 34 -3.10 5.73 18.63
N THR A 35 -3.03 4.97 19.72
CA THR A 35 -1.85 4.97 20.59
C THR A 35 -0.82 3.95 20.10
N PHE A 36 0.44 4.13 20.48
CA PHE A 36 1.46 3.12 20.23
C PHE A 36 1.04 1.77 20.83
N GLU A 37 0.57 1.74 22.07
CA GLU A 37 0.10 0.51 22.71
C GLU A 37 -0.92 -0.24 21.85
N GLN A 38 -1.93 0.45 21.33
CA GLN A 38 -2.94 -0.14 20.46
C GLN A 38 -2.33 -0.66 19.15
N LEU A 39 -1.41 0.08 18.54
CA LEU A 39 -0.66 -0.35 17.35
C LEU A 39 0.21 -1.59 17.61
N PHE A 40 0.74 -1.78 18.82
CA PHE A 40 1.63 -2.90 19.18
C PHE A 40 0.91 -4.13 19.76
N ILE A 41 -0.29 -3.98 20.32
CA ILE A 41 -0.90 -5.03 21.16
C ILE A 41 -2.34 -5.37 20.74
N SER A 42 -3.05 -4.46 20.06
CA SER A 42 -4.47 -4.67 19.73
C SER A 42 -4.67 -5.16 18.29
N ALA A 43 -5.63 -6.07 18.09
CA ALA A 43 -6.07 -6.47 16.75
C ALA A 43 -6.63 -5.29 15.93
N PRO A 44 -7.46 -4.38 16.49
CA PRO A 44 -7.91 -3.19 15.76
C PRO A 44 -6.78 -2.28 15.28
N GLY A 45 -5.76 -2.07 16.11
CA GLY A 45 -4.58 -1.27 15.73
C GLY A 45 -3.75 -1.95 14.63
N SER A 46 -3.68 -3.29 14.64
CA SER A 46 -3.05 -4.07 13.57
C SER A 46 -3.79 -3.96 12.24
N GLU A 47 -5.13 -4.00 12.24
CA GLU A 47 -5.92 -3.82 11.03
C GLU A 47 -5.81 -2.39 10.49
N LEU A 48 -5.87 -1.39 11.37
CA LEU A 48 -5.65 0.00 10.98
C LEU A 48 -4.24 0.24 10.39
N ALA A 49 -3.22 -0.43 10.91
CA ALA A 49 -1.88 -0.39 10.34
C ALA A 49 -1.85 -0.92 8.91
N LYS A 50 -2.56 -2.02 8.61
CA LYS A 50 -2.69 -2.55 7.24
C LYS A 50 -3.40 -1.55 6.32
N GLU A 51 -4.44 -0.87 6.80
CA GLU A 51 -5.13 0.18 6.03
C GLU A 51 -4.21 1.36 5.73
N LEU A 52 -3.41 1.80 6.71
CA LEU A 52 -2.41 2.85 6.55
C LEU A 52 -1.34 2.45 5.51
N VAL A 53 -0.83 1.22 5.57
CA VAL A 53 0.11 0.68 4.55
C VAL A 53 -0.52 0.75 3.15
N LYS A 54 -1.76 0.29 2.99
CA LYS A 54 -2.48 0.35 1.70
C LYS A 54 -2.64 1.79 1.22
N ALA A 55 -2.95 2.73 2.11
CA ALA A 55 -3.09 4.14 1.77
C ALA A 55 -1.76 4.76 1.28
N ILE A 56 -0.64 4.45 1.94
CA ILE A 56 0.70 4.88 1.51
C ILE A 56 1.01 4.40 0.09
N VAL A 57 0.81 3.11 -0.17
CA VAL A 57 1.16 2.52 -1.47
C VAL A 57 0.27 3.07 -2.58
N ASN A 58 -1.04 3.15 -2.35
CA ASN A 58 -1.98 3.70 -3.32
C ASN A 58 -1.66 5.16 -3.67
N ARG A 59 -1.22 5.95 -2.69
CA ARG A 59 -0.78 7.31 -2.92
C ARG A 59 0.47 7.37 -3.78
N ASN A 60 1.45 6.51 -3.51
CA ASN A 60 2.67 6.41 -4.32
C ASN A 60 2.36 5.98 -5.77
N ILE A 61 1.42 5.04 -5.96
CA ILE A 61 0.90 4.67 -7.29
C ILE A 61 0.27 5.88 -7.98
N ALA A 62 -0.57 6.64 -7.26
CA ALA A 62 -1.25 7.81 -7.83
C ALA A 62 -0.27 8.91 -8.27
N ASN A 63 0.86 9.04 -7.58
CA ASN A 63 1.93 9.97 -7.90
C ASN A 63 2.89 9.48 -9.00
N GLY A 64 2.71 8.25 -9.50
CA GLY A 64 3.59 7.65 -10.52
C GLY A 64 4.94 7.16 -9.98
N SER A 65 5.08 7.04 -8.65
CA SER A 65 6.28 6.46 -8.02
C SER A 65 6.37 4.97 -8.33
N ASN A 66 7.60 4.46 -8.51
CA ASN A 66 7.83 3.02 -8.66
C ASN A 66 7.44 2.28 -7.37
N VAL A 67 6.46 1.40 -7.48
CA VAL A 67 5.92 0.62 -6.35
C VAL A 67 6.94 -0.38 -5.80
N ASP A 68 7.88 -0.87 -6.61
CA ASP A 68 8.87 -1.87 -6.17
C ASP A 68 9.68 -1.40 -4.96
N GLY A 69 10.10 -0.12 -4.94
CA GLY A 69 10.86 0.44 -3.83
C GLY A 69 10.02 0.58 -2.56
N VAL A 70 8.81 1.13 -2.69
CA VAL A 70 7.90 1.39 -1.56
C VAL A 70 7.38 0.08 -0.97
N ALA A 71 6.93 -0.84 -1.82
CA ALA A 71 6.37 -2.12 -1.41
C ALA A 71 7.42 -3.05 -0.80
N GLU A 72 8.65 -3.09 -1.33
CA GLU A 72 9.74 -3.88 -0.74
C GLU A 72 10.23 -3.26 0.58
N ALA A 73 10.31 -1.93 0.68
CA ALA A 73 10.59 -1.25 1.95
C ALA A 73 9.53 -1.60 2.99
N LEU A 74 8.24 -1.52 2.64
CA LEU A 74 7.13 -1.87 3.52
C LEU A 74 7.14 -3.35 3.89
N ARG A 75 7.42 -4.28 2.97
CA ARG A 75 7.51 -5.71 3.26
C ARG A 75 8.65 -6.03 4.22
N ARG A 76 9.85 -5.47 4.00
CA ARG A 76 11.02 -5.68 4.88
C ARG A 76 10.79 -5.10 6.27
N ARG A 77 10.19 -3.92 6.34
CA ARG A 77 10.00 -3.18 7.60
C ARG A 77 8.77 -3.65 8.37
N CYS A 78 7.71 -4.02 7.65
CA CYS A 78 6.36 -4.18 8.14
C CYS A 78 5.74 -5.52 7.71
N GLY A 79 6.52 -6.61 7.60
CA GLY A 79 6.04 -7.90 7.06
C GLY A 79 4.85 -8.56 7.79
N SER A 80 4.41 -8.05 8.96
CA SER A 80 3.14 -8.45 9.59
C SER A 80 1.91 -7.69 9.06
N PHE A 81 2.13 -6.55 8.40
CA PHE A 81 1.11 -5.64 7.88
C PHE A 81 1.08 -5.58 6.34
N CYS A 82 2.14 -6.04 5.68
CA CYS A 82 2.24 -6.15 4.22
C CYS A 82 2.73 -7.55 3.86
N SER A 83 1.85 -8.37 3.28
CA SER A 83 2.16 -9.73 2.84
C SER A 83 2.86 -9.74 1.48
N ALA A 84 3.37 -10.90 1.07
CA ALA A 84 3.91 -11.06 -0.28
C ALA A 84 2.84 -10.86 -1.36
N ASP A 85 1.59 -11.26 -1.08
CA ASP A 85 0.47 -11.13 -1.99
C ASP A 85 0.03 -9.68 -2.13
N ASP A 86 0.01 -8.91 -1.03
CA ASP A 86 -0.26 -7.46 -1.07
C ASP A 86 0.72 -6.76 -2.00
N VAL A 87 2.02 -7.11 -1.95
CA VAL A 87 3.03 -6.55 -2.86
C VAL A 87 2.73 -6.86 -4.32
N VAL A 88 2.29 -8.08 -4.64
CA VAL A 88 1.90 -8.46 -6.00
C VAL A 88 0.66 -7.68 -6.47
N ILE A 89 -0.32 -7.48 -5.58
CA ILE A 89 -1.51 -6.67 -5.85
C ILE A 89 -1.14 -5.22 -6.14
N PHE A 90 -0.26 -4.61 -5.34
CA PHE A 90 0.18 -3.24 -5.55
C PHE A 90 0.90 -3.05 -6.88
N LYS A 91 1.73 -4.02 -7.29
CA LYS A 91 2.37 -4.01 -8.62
C LYS A 91 1.33 -4.11 -9.73
N ALA A 92 0.32 -4.97 -9.58
CA ALA A 92 -0.75 -5.07 -10.56
C ALA A 92 -1.50 -3.74 -10.73
N GLN A 93 -1.80 -3.06 -9.61
CA GLN A 93 -2.44 -1.74 -9.59
C GLN A 93 -1.57 -0.65 -10.24
N GLU A 94 -0.26 -0.66 -10.00
CA GLU A 94 0.69 0.24 -10.68
C GLU A 94 0.64 0.07 -12.20
N GLN A 95 0.64 -1.17 -12.70
CA GLN A 95 0.56 -1.41 -14.14
C GLN A 95 -0.76 -0.89 -14.74
N VAL A 96 -1.89 -1.06 -14.04
CA VAL A 96 -3.19 -0.51 -14.47
C VAL A 96 -3.14 1.02 -14.52
N LYS A 97 -2.58 1.67 -13.50
CA LYS A 97 -2.45 3.13 -13.44
C LYS A 97 -1.59 3.64 -14.60
N ARG A 98 -0.42 3.04 -14.82
CA ARG A 98 0.47 3.39 -15.94
C ARG A 98 -0.20 3.16 -17.31
N ALA A 99 -0.99 2.10 -17.44
CA ALA A 99 -1.75 1.85 -18.66
C ALA A 99 -2.81 2.93 -18.92
N SER A 100 -3.48 3.40 -17.86
CA SER A 100 -4.47 4.48 -17.97
C SER A 100 -3.83 5.79 -18.42
N GLU A 101 -2.57 6.04 -18.05
CA GLU A 101 -1.79 7.23 -18.44
C GLU A 101 -1.22 7.11 -19.86
N ALA A 102 -0.91 5.90 -20.32
CA ALA A 102 -0.40 5.65 -21.67
C ALA A 102 -1.47 5.83 -22.77
N GLY A 103 -2.76 5.88 -22.40
CA GLY A 103 -3.89 6.07 -23.32
C GLY A 103 -4.43 4.76 -23.90
N GLY A 104 -5.75 4.70 -24.09
CA GLY A 104 -6.51 3.47 -24.34
C GLY A 104 -6.26 2.72 -25.65
N GLN A 105 -5.43 3.24 -26.56
CA GLN A 105 -5.07 2.61 -27.83
C GLN A 105 -3.54 2.44 -27.99
N SER A 106 -2.77 2.65 -26.91
CA SER A 106 -1.32 2.46 -26.95
C SER A 106 -0.95 0.98 -26.82
N GLU A 107 0.00 0.54 -27.64
CA GLU A 107 0.58 -0.81 -27.49
C GLU A 107 1.23 -0.98 -26.11
N THR A 108 1.83 0.10 -25.59
CA THR A 108 2.36 0.15 -24.22
C THR A 108 1.28 -0.11 -23.18
N GLY A 109 0.11 0.53 -23.29
CA GLY A 109 -1.02 0.30 -22.40
C GLY A 109 -1.52 -1.14 -22.43
N ARG A 110 -1.57 -1.76 -23.62
CA ARG A 110 -1.94 -3.17 -23.78
C ARG A 110 -0.97 -4.11 -23.07
N VAL A 111 0.34 -3.89 -23.21
CA VAL A 111 1.37 -4.66 -22.51
C VAL A 111 1.25 -4.52 -21.00
N LEU A 112 1.06 -3.30 -20.50
CA LEU A 112 0.89 -3.02 -19.08
C LEU A 112 -0.36 -3.71 -18.50
N LEU A 113 -1.49 -3.66 -19.21
CA LEU A 113 -2.71 -4.34 -18.78
C LEU A 113 -2.56 -5.87 -18.74
N ASN A 114 -1.91 -6.46 -19.74
CA ASN A 114 -1.64 -7.90 -19.78
C ASN A 114 -0.78 -8.34 -18.57
N GLU A 115 0.25 -7.57 -18.22
CA GLU A 115 1.05 -7.89 -17.02
C GLU A 115 0.22 -7.69 -15.74
N SER A 116 -0.61 -6.65 -15.66
CA SER A 116 -1.51 -6.47 -14.50
C SER A 116 -2.45 -7.67 -14.31
N GLN A 117 -3.00 -8.21 -15.39
CA GLN A 117 -3.88 -9.37 -15.36
C GLN A 117 -3.13 -10.61 -14.86
N ARG A 118 -1.92 -10.85 -15.38
CA ARG A 118 -1.06 -11.96 -14.94
C ARG A 118 -0.75 -11.88 -13.44
N LEU A 119 -0.45 -10.68 -12.94
CA LEU A 119 -0.17 -10.45 -11.52
C LEU A 119 -1.42 -10.69 -10.66
N PHE A 120 -2.60 -10.19 -11.05
CA PHE A 120 -3.85 -10.46 -10.33
C PHE A 120 -4.20 -11.95 -10.31
N GLN A 121 -4.02 -12.66 -11.44
CA GLN A 121 -4.28 -14.11 -11.51
C GLN A 121 -3.38 -14.90 -10.56
N LYS A 122 -2.13 -14.47 -10.37
CA LYS A 122 -1.18 -15.14 -9.47
C LYS A 122 -1.64 -15.18 -8.01
N VAL A 123 -2.38 -14.16 -7.58
CA VAL A 123 -2.87 -14.03 -6.19
C VAL A 123 -4.34 -14.36 -6.02
N ALA A 124 -5.08 -14.62 -7.10
CA ALA A 124 -6.51 -14.92 -7.06
C ALA A 124 -6.85 -16.30 -6.45
N GLY A 125 -5.87 -17.19 -6.33
CA GLY A 125 -6.03 -18.54 -5.74
C GLY A 125 -5.13 -18.81 -4.54
N ALA A 126 -4.55 -17.77 -3.94
CA ALA A 126 -3.68 -17.85 -2.76
C ALA A 126 -4.48 -17.74 -1.46
#